data_AF-A0A7W8VTU7-F1
#
_entry.id   AF-A0A7W8VTU7-F1
#
_cell.length_a   1.000
_cell.length_b   1.000
_cell.length_c   1.000
_cell.angle_alpha   90.00
_cell.angle_beta   90.00
_cell.angle_gamma   90.00
#
_symmetry.space_group_name_H-M   'P 1'
#
loop_
_entity.id
_entity.type
_entity.pdbx_description
1 polymer ?
#
loop_
_entity_poly.entity_id
_entity_poly.type
_entity_poly.pdbx_seq_one_letter_code
_entity_poly.pdbx_strand_id
1 'polypeptide(L)'
;MTTRGDQILDRTLSKVGGKGLFVKELEAALADGRADLAVHSLKDVPMELPAGFALSTIMEREDPRDAFVSNQYDSLAALPAGAVVGTSSLRREAMLRMRYAHLDVRPLRGNLDTRLAKLDRGDYAAIILAAAGLKRLGLADRIRALLDPEDSLPAAGQGALGIEIRSDRADLAAWLTPLHHPHTAAAVEAERMVSRVLGGSCEVPLAAYATWGDGALHLRGIVATPDGQRVLSAQASAPAPTVERALALGEEVAHSLVQQGALDIVRALSTASGPAAAPGAAASE
;
A
#
# COMPACT_ATOMS: atom_id res chain seq x y z
N MET A 1 -2.77 -4.34 -21.82
CA MET A 1 -1.30 -4.28 -21.64
C MET A 1 -0.96 -5.15 -20.44
N THR A 2 0.07 -5.99 -20.52
CA THR A 2 0.54 -6.81 -19.39
C THR A 2 1.86 -6.23 -18.91
N THR A 3 2.06 -6.09 -17.60
CA THR A 3 3.29 -5.49 -17.09
C THR A 3 4.38 -6.52 -16.86
N ARG A 4 5.66 -6.12 -16.82
CA ARG A 4 6.76 -6.99 -16.36
C ARG A 4 6.51 -7.51 -14.94
N GLY A 5 5.84 -6.72 -14.10
CA GLY A 5 5.45 -7.14 -12.77
C GLY A 5 4.43 -8.29 -12.76
N ASP A 6 3.59 -8.41 -13.80
CA ASP A 6 2.67 -9.54 -13.99
C ASP A 6 3.38 -10.79 -14.53
N GLN A 7 4.50 -10.60 -15.25
CA GLN A 7 5.25 -11.68 -15.90
C GLN A 7 6.31 -12.32 -14.99
N ILE A 8 6.79 -11.60 -13.97
CA ILE A 8 7.83 -12.07 -13.06
C ILE A 8 7.18 -12.65 -11.79
N LEU A 9 6.84 -13.93 -11.85
CA LEU A 9 6.27 -14.68 -10.71
C LEU A 9 7.36 -15.27 -9.78
N ASP A 10 8.58 -15.48 -10.30
CA ASP A 10 9.62 -16.33 -9.67
C ASP A 10 10.87 -15.58 -9.13
N ARG A 11 10.86 -14.24 -9.07
CA ARG A 11 11.95 -13.46 -8.45
C ARG A 11 11.42 -12.41 -7.47
N THR A 12 12.19 -12.11 -6.44
CA THR A 12 11.84 -11.05 -5.47
C THR A 12 11.68 -9.72 -6.21
N LEU A 13 10.48 -9.12 -6.19
CA LEU A 13 10.21 -7.79 -6.76
C LEU A 13 11.20 -6.71 -6.28
N SER A 14 11.72 -6.87 -5.05
CA SER A 14 12.80 -6.05 -4.49
C SER A 14 14.10 -6.12 -5.29
N LYS A 15 14.41 -7.28 -5.89
CA LYS A 15 15.64 -7.49 -6.68
C LYS A 15 15.52 -7.10 -8.16
N VAL A 16 14.32 -6.81 -8.66
CA VAL A 16 14.09 -6.58 -10.11
C VAL A 16 13.66 -5.15 -10.46
N GLY A 17 13.28 -4.30 -9.50
CA GLY A 17 13.05 -2.88 -9.80
C GLY A 17 12.21 -2.04 -8.84
N GLY A 18 11.81 -2.57 -7.67
CA GLY A 18 11.05 -1.81 -6.68
C GLY A 18 9.61 -1.46 -7.09
N LYS A 19 8.94 -0.62 -6.28
CA LYS A 19 7.52 -0.18 -6.43
C LYS A 19 7.14 0.32 -7.84
N GLY A 20 8.10 0.72 -8.66
CA GLY A 20 7.86 1.33 -9.96
C GLY A 20 7.74 0.39 -11.16
N LEU A 21 7.89 -0.94 -11.01
CA LEU A 21 7.91 -1.82 -12.20
C LEU A 21 6.57 -1.82 -12.97
N PHE A 22 5.44 -1.78 -12.26
CA PHE A 22 4.09 -1.71 -12.85
C PHE A 22 3.76 -0.30 -13.38
N VAL A 23 4.29 0.73 -12.72
CA VAL A 23 4.02 2.14 -13.04
C VAL A 23 4.81 2.57 -14.28
N LYS A 24 6.09 2.17 -14.40
CA LYS A 24 6.97 2.56 -15.51
C LYS A 24 6.45 2.20 -16.91
N GLU A 25 5.78 1.07 -17.06
CA GLU A 25 5.26 0.66 -18.37
C GLU A 25 3.98 1.40 -18.74
N LEU A 26 3.20 1.80 -17.74
CA LEU A 26 2.06 2.71 -17.91
C LEU A 26 2.57 4.12 -18.27
N GLU A 27 3.54 4.64 -17.53
CA GLU A 27 4.22 5.91 -17.83
C GLU A 27 4.83 5.93 -19.24
N ALA A 28 5.46 4.84 -19.69
CA ALA A 28 5.96 4.73 -21.06
C ALA A 28 4.81 4.76 -22.09
N ALA A 29 3.68 4.12 -21.81
CA ALA A 29 2.50 4.19 -22.69
C ALA A 29 1.92 5.61 -22.78
N LEU A 30 1.92 6.36 -21.67
CA LEU A 30 1.52 7.76 -21.63
C LEU A 30 2.50 8.66 -22.41
N ALA A 31 3.80 8.48 -22.20
CA ALA A 31 4.85 9.26 -22.86
C ALA A 31 4.83 9.07 -24.38
N ASP A 32 4.70 7.83 -24.85
CA ASP A 32 4.67 7.48 -26.27
C ASP A 32 3.32 7.76 -26.95
N GLY A 33 2.31 8.21 -26.20
CA GLY A 33 0.96 8.47 -26.73
C GLY A 33 0.15 7.21 -27.07
N ARG A 34 0.55 6.04 -26.57
CA ARG A 34 -0.22 4.79 -26.69
C ARG A 34 -1.41 4.72 -25.73
N ALA A 35 -1.43 5.59 -24.73
CA ALA A 35 -2.51 5.77 -23.77
C ALA A 35 -2.63 7.26 -23.38
N ASP A 36 -3.84 7.69 -23.02
CA ASP A 36 -4.09 9.05 -22.53
C ASP A 36 -4.06 9.17 -21.01
N LEU A 37 -4.42 8.07 -20.31
CA LEU A 37 -4.46 7.98 -18.85
C LEU A 37 -4.08 6.59 -18.37
N ALA A 38 -3.62 6.50 -17.12
CA ALA A 38 -3.36 5.26 -16.42
C ALA A 38 -4.11 5.25 -15.07
N VAL A 39 -4.68 4.10 -14.70
CA VAL A 39 -5.47 3.94 -13.47
C VAL A 39 -4.72 3.01 -12.53
N HIS A 40 -4.57 3.44 -11.27
CA HIS A 40 -3.74 2.77 -10.28
C HIS A 40 -4.48 2.56 -8.97
N SER A 41 -4.11 1.51 -8.25
CA SER A 41 -4.35 1.46 -6.80
C SER A 41 -3.36 2.37 -6.09
N LEU A 42 -3.82 3.36 -5.32
CA LEU A 42 -2.93 4.42 -4.81
C LEU A 42 -1.86 3.94 -3.81
N LYS A 43 -2.08 2.79 -3.18
CA LYS A 43 -1.06 2.14 -2.33
C LYS A 43 0.20 1.69 -3.10
N ASP A 44 0.06 1.50 -4.41
CA ASP A 44 1.12 1.00 -5.30
C ASP A 44 1.80 2.14 -6.09
N VAL A 45 1.26 3.36 -6.02
CA VAL A 45 1.81 4.55 -6.70
C VAL A 45 2.85 5.22 -5.79
N PRO A 46 4.07 5.53 -6.28
CA PRO A 46 5.04 6.31 -5.50
C PRO A 46 4.50 7.69 -5.16
N MET A 47 4.96 8.30 -4.05
CA MET A 47 4.51 9.65 -3.68
C MET A 47 4.89 10.69 -4.73
N GLU A 48 6.15 10.63 -5.16
CA GLU A 48 6.68 11.48 -6.21
C GLU A 48 6.59 10.74 -7.54
N LEU A 49 5.84 11.31 -8.47
CA LEU A 49 5.83 10.86 -9.86
C LEU A 49 7.02 11.47 -10.62
N PRO A 50 7.52 10.82 -11.68
CA PRO A 50 8.55 11.41 -12.53
C PRO A 50 8.06 12.70 -13.18
N ALA A 51 9.01 13.57 -13.53
CA ALA A 51 8.70 14.80 -14.25
C ALA A 51 7.97 14.50 -15.56
N GLY A 52 6.90 15.27 -15.84
CA GLY A 52 6.04 15.08 -17.01
C GLY A 52 4.77 14.26 -16.75
N PHE A 53 4.62 13.68 -15.55
CA PHE A 53 3.39 13.01 -15.14
C PHE A 53 2.73 13.69 -13.94
N ALA A 54 1.41 13.54 -13.84
CA ALA A 54 0.61 14.10 -12.76
C ALA A 54 -0.49 13.12 -12.32
N LEU A 55 -0.63 12.95 -11.00
CA LEU A 55 -1.78 12.28 -10.42
C LEU A 55 -2.97 13.25 -10.42
N SER A 56 -3.69 13.31 -11.53
CA SER A 56 -4.77 14.28 -11.74
C SER A 56 -5.99 14.06 -10.86
N THR A 57 -6.31 12.80 -10.58
CA THR A 57 -7.60 12.42 -10.01
C THR A 57 -7.42 11.37 -8.93
N ILE A 58 -8.02 11.60 -7.78
CA ILE A 58 -8.19 10.60 -6.73
C ILE A 58 -9.68 10.36 -6.58
N MET A 59 -10.11 9.14 -6.89
CA MET A 59 -11.52 8.76 -6.87
C MET A 59 -12.02 8.51 -5.45
N GLU A 60 -13.33 8.42 -5.29
CA GLU A 60 -13.95 8.04 -4.01
C GLU A 60 -13.38 6.70 -3.50
N ARG A 61 -13.10 6.65 -2.20
CA ARG A 61 -12.43 5.52 -1.55
C ARG A 61 -13.41 4.39 -1.31
N GLU A 62 -13.08 3.20 -1.80
CA GLU A 62 -13.73 1.96 -1.38
C GLU A 62 -13.20 1.51 -0.01
N ASP A 63 -13.85 0.54 0.64
CA ASP A 63 -13.47 -0.01 1.94
C ASP A 63 -11.95 -0.24 2.09
N PRO A 64 -11.26 0.55 2.94
CA PRO A 64 -9.82 0.54 3.04
C PRO A 64 -9.30 -0.58 3.93
N ARG A 65 -10.17 -1.36 4.59
CA ARG A 65 -9.77 -2.40 5.53
C ARG A 65 -9.08 -3.58 4.86
N ASP A 66 -8.28 -4.27 5.65
CA ASP A 66 -7.84 -5.61 5.32
C ASP A 66 -8.98 -6.62 5.54
N ALA A 67 -9.03 -7.65 4.72
CA ALA A 67 -10.01 -8.71 4.76
C ALA A 67 -9.33 -10.02 5.17
N PHE A 68 -9.92 -10.68 6.15
CA PHE A 68 -9.63 -12.07 6.50
C PHE A 68 -10.41 -12.99 5.58
N VAL A 69 -9.69 -13.86 4.87
CA VAL A 69 -10.26 -14.82 3.91
C VAL A 69 -9.85 -16.22 4.33
N SER A 70 -10.83 -17.06 4.62
CA SER A 70 -10.63 -18.46 4.99
C SER A 70 -11.79 -19.31 4.51
N ASN A 71 -11.50 -20.56 4.17
CA ASN A 71 -12.52 -21.55 3.81
C ASN A 71 -13.20 -22.15 5.05
N GLN A 72 -12.47 -22.27 6.17
CA GLN A 72 -12.86 -23.09 7.32
C GLN A 72 -13.12 -22.28 8.60
N TYR A 73 -12.51 -21.10 8.74
CA TYR A 73 -12.56 -20.31 9.96
C TYR A 73 -13.24 -18.95 9.72
N ASP A 74 -13.90 -18.42 10.74
CA ASP A 74 -14.63 -17.16 10.64
C ASP A 74 -13.80 -15.93 11.06
N SER A 75 -12.72 -16.13 11.81
CA SER A 75 -11.85 -15.03 12.26
C SER A 75 -10.41 -15.49 12.52
N LEU A 76 -9.49 -14.52 12.65
CA LEU A 76 -8.12 -14.76 13.08
C LEU A 76 -8.04 -15.40 14.48
N ALA A 77 -8.93 -14.99 15.40
CA ALA A 77 -8.95 -15.52 16.76
C ALA A 77 -9.41 -16.98 16.84
N ALA A 78 -10.13 -17.47 15.83
CA ALA A 78 -10.58 -18.85 15.75
C ALA A 78 -9.50 -19.81 15.20
N LEU A 79 -8.37 -19.29 14.69
CA LEU A 79 -7.32 -20.12 14.14
C LEU A 79 -6.55 -20.86 15.27
N PRO A 80 -6.24 -22.16 15.11
CA PRO A 80 -5.46 -22.89 16.09
C PRO A 80 -3.98 -22.42 16.09
N ALA A 81 -3.28 -22.71 17.19
CA ALA A 81 -1.83 -22.50 17.27
C ALA A 81 -1.10 -23.20 16.11
N GLY A 82 -0.15 -22.50 15.49
CA GLY A 82 0.60 -22.98 14.33
C GLY A 82 -0.17 -22.91 12.99
N ALA A 83 -1.41 -22.41 12.97
CA ALA A 83 -2.13 -22.22 11.72
C ALA A 83 -1.39 -21.26 10.79
N VAL A 84 -1.34 -21.63 9.50
CA VAL A 84 -0.59 -20.90 8.48
C VAL A 84 -1.43 -19.76 7.90
N VAL A 85 -0.96 -18.51 8.02
CA VAL A 85 -1.62 -17.32 7.44
C VAL A 85 -0.78 -16.74 6.31
N GLY A 86 -1.38 -16.59 5.14
CA GLY A 86 -0.71 -16.14 3.92
C GLY A 86 -0.73 -14.63 3.71
N THR A 87 0.46 -14.01 3.71
CA THR A 87 0.67 -12.62 3.25
C THR A 87 2.14 -12.36 2.91
N SER A 88 2.42 -11.58 1.87
CA SER A 88 3.76 -11.04 1.59
C SER A 88 3.90 -9.55 1.93
N SER A 89 2.89 -8.95 2.55
CA SER A 89 2.96 -7.59 3.08
C SER A 89 3.59 -7.62 4.46
N LEU A 90 4.77 -6.99 4.61
CA LEU A 90 5.44 -6.87 5.90
C LEU A 90 4.63 -6.05 6.91
N ARG A 91 3.84 -5.08 6.43
CA ARG A 91 2.85 -4.36 7.25
C ARG A 91 1.88 -5.34 7.90
N ARG A 92 1.22 -6.18 7.10
CA ARG A 92 0.24 -7.16 7.60
C ARG A 92 0.90 -8.19 8.50
N GLU A 93 2.08 -8.67 8.12
CA GLU A 93 2.84 -9.62 8.93
C GLU A 93 3.16 -9.07 10.32
N ALA A 94 3.68 -7.85 10.42
CA ALA A 94 3.96 -7.21 11.70
C ALA A 94 2.69 -7.08 12.56
N MET A 95 1.58 -6.59 11.99
CA MET A 95 0.30 -6.46 12.71
C MET A 95 -0.24 -7.81 13.21
N LEU A 96 -0.10 -8.87 12.39
CA LEU A 96 -0.48 -10.22 12.79
C LEU A 96 0.40 -10.73 13.93
N ARG A 97 1.72 -10.57 13.84
CA ARG A 97 2.66 -11.05 14.87
C ARG A 97 2.49 -10.35 16.21
N MET A 98 2.13 -9.05 16.20
CA MET A 98 1.83 -8.28 17.41
C MET A 98 0.66 -8.86 18.22
N ARG A 99 -0.35 -9.43 17.55
CA ARG A 99 -1.62 -9.84 18.18
C ARG A 99 -1.80 -11.35 18.26
N TYR A 100 -1.25 -12.06 17.29
CA TYR A 100 -1.44 -13.49 17.07
C TYR A 100 -0.08 -14.19 16.91
N ALA A 101 0.81 -13.99 17.88
CA ALA A 101 2.17 -14.57 17.87
C ALA A 101 2.21 -16.10 17.76
N HIS A 102 1.10 -16.79 18.01
CA HIS A 102 0.94 -18.24 17.85
C HIS A 102 0.70 -18.68 16.39
N LEU A 103 0.44 -17.76 15.46
CA LEU A 103 0.20 -18.06 14.04
C LEU A 103 1.50 -18.10 13.24
N ASP A 104 1.56 -19.00 12.27
CA ASP A 104 2.67 -19.09 11.33
C ASP A 104 2.40 -18.23 10.08
N VAL A 105 2.98 -17.04 10.04
CA VAL A 105 2.82 -16.14 8.89
C VAL A 105 3.81 -16.53 7.79
N ARG A 106 3.28 -16.90 6.62
CA ARG A 106 4.08 -17.30 5.45
C ARG A 106 3.84 -16.40 4.23
N PRO A 107 4.87 -16.19 3.39
CA PRO A 107 4.73 -15.43 2.15
C PRO A 107 3.64 -15.98 1.23
N LEU A 108 2.88 -15.10 0.59
CA LEU A 108 1.85 -15.43 -0.40
C LEU A 108 1.96 -14.48 -1.60
N ARG A 109 2.30 -15.03 -2.76
CA ARG A 109 2.48 -14.32 -4.03
C ARG A 109 1.57 -14.85 -5.14
N GLY A 110 1.42 -14.03 -6.18
CA GLY A 110 0.54 -14.23 -7.33
C GLY A 110 -0.49 -13.11 -7.44
N ASN A 111 -1.23 -13.09 -8.55
CA ASN A 111 -2.46 -12.30 -8.67
C ASN A 111 -3.55 -12.86 -7.72
N LEU A 112 -4.71 -12.20 -7.66
CA LEU A 112 -5.77 -12.59 -6.72
C LEU A 112 -6.22 -14.04 -6.91
N ASP A 113 -6.47 -14.47 -8.15
CA ASP A 113 -6.94 -15.82 -8.48
C ASP A 113 -5.95 -16.88 -8.01
N THR A 114 -4.65 -16.67 -8.26
CA THR A 114 -3.59 -17.59 -7.80
C THR A 114 -3.57 -17.70 -6.28
N ARG A 115 -3.80 -16.59 -5.56
CA ARG A 115 -3.83 -16.57 -4.10
C ARG A 115 -5.04 -17.30 -3.53
N LEU A 116 -6.22 -17.08 -4.12
CA LEU A 116 -7.44 -17.79 -3.74
C LEU A 116 -7.31 -19.29 -4.04
N ALA A 117 -6.76 -19.67 -5.18
CA ALA A 117 -6.50 -21.08 -5.51
C ALA A 117 -5.54 -21.75 -4.51
N LYS A 118 -4.50 -21.04 -4.03
CA LYS A 118 -3.61 -21.54 -2.95
C LYS A 118 -4.37 -21.77 -1.65
N LEU A 119 -5.26 -20.85 -1.27
CA LEU A 119 -6.13 -21.02 -0.11
C LEU A 119 -7.08 -22.22 -0.30
N ASP A 120 -7.68 -22.37 -1.48
CA ASP A 120 -8.65 -23.42 -1.78
C ASP A 120 -8.05 -24.83 -1.82
N ARG A 121 -6.76 -24.94 -2.16
CA ARG A 121 -6.00 -26.19 -2.03
C ARG A 121 -5.62 -26.54 -0.59
N GLY A 122 -5.80 -25.64 0.36
CA GLY A 122 -5.41 -25.83 1.75
C GLY A 122 -3.94 -25.50 2.06
N ASP A 123 -3.23 -24.80 1.16
CA ASP A 123 -1.83 -24.38 1.39
C ASP A 123 -1.72 -23.40 2.59
N TYR A 124 -2.82 -22.71 2.91
CA TYR A 124 -2.97 -21.76 4.01
C TYR A 124 -4.29 -22.00 4.74
N ALA A 125 -4.32 -21.81 6.06
CA ALA A 125 -5.57 -21.80 6.83
C ALA A 125 -6.39 -20.53 6.57
N ALA A 126 -5.69 -19.42 6.33
CA ALA A 126 -6.27 -18.15 5.93
C ALA A 126 -5.29 -17.31 5.12
N ILE A 127 -5.78 -16.32 4.39
CA ILE A 127 -4.97 -15.31 3.72
C ILE A 127 -5.52 -13.91 4.03
N ILE A 128 -4.64 -12.90 4.04
CA ILE A 128 -5.05 -11.51 4.25
C ILE A 128 -4.97 -10.73 2.93
N LEU A 129 -6.11 -10.15 2.54
CA LEU A 129 -6.28 -9.38 1.30
C LEU A 129 -6.82 -7.98 1.58
N ALA A 130 -6.86 -7.11 0.57
CA ALA A 130 -7.53 -5.81 0.72
C ALA A 130 -9.02 -5.98 0.38
N ALA A 131 -9.92 -5.49 1.23
CA ALA A 131 -11.36 -5.64 1.03
C ALA A 131 -11.83 -5.04 -0.30
N ALA A 132 -11.37 -3.83 -0.64
CA ALA A 132 -11.69 -3.17 -1.91
C ALA A 132 -11.40 -4.03 -3.16
N GLY A 133 -10.30 -4.81 -3.16
CA GLY A 133 -9.95 -5.66 -4.30
C GLY A 133 -10.95 -6.80 -4.50
N LEU A 134 -11.40 -7.43 -3.40
CA LEU A 134 -12.41 -8.48 -3.44
C LEU A 134 -13.78 -7.93 -3.86
N LYS A 135 -14.20 -6.81 -3.28
CA LYS A 135 -15.49 -6.18 -3.60
C LYS A 135 -15.60 -5.78 -5.08
N ARG A 136 -14.57 -5.13 -5.63
CA ARG A 136 -14.54 -4.70 -7.04
C ARG A 136 -14.62 -5.85 -8.04
N LEU A 137 -14.16 -7.03 -7.65
CA LEU A 137 -14.18 -8.23 -8.48
C LEU A 137 -15.42 -9.11 -8.23
N GLY A 138 -16.39 -8.63 -7.44
CA GLY A 138 -17.60 -9.40 -7.12
C GLY A 138 -17.35 -10.59 -6.18
N LEU A 139 -16.24 -10.56 -5.43
CA LEU A 139 -15.80 -11.65 -4.54
C LEU A 139 -16.01 -11.28 -3.06
N ALA A 140 -17.00 -10.44 -2.76
CA ALA A 140 -17.29 -10.01 -1.39
C ALA A 140 -17.60 -11.20 -0.46
N ASP A 141 -18.25 -12.25 -0.97
CA ASP A 141 -18.59 -13.46 -0.21
C ASP A 141 -17.38 -14.26 0.29
N ARG A 142 -16.19 -13.98 -0.25
CA ARG A 142 -14.93 -14.58 0.23
C ARG A 142 -14.43 -13.91 1.52
N ILE A 143 -14.95 -12.72 1.86
CA ILE A 143 -14.57 -11.99 3.08
C ILE A 143 -15.28 -12.64 4.27
N ARG A 144 -14.53 -13.33 5.13
CA ARG A 144 -15.04 -13.91 6.37
C ARG A 144 -15.16 -12.86 7.47
N ALA A 145 -14.17 -11.98 7.56
CA ALA A 145 -14.19 -10.84 8.45
C ALA A 145 -13.42 -9.66 7.85
N LEU A 146 -13.84 -8.45 8.19
CA LEU A 146 -13.09 -7.23 7.95
C LEU A 146 -12.27 -6.93 9.19
N LEU A 147 -10.98 -6.67 9.01
CA LEU A 147 -10.08 -6.35 10.10
C LEU A 147 -10.19 -4.86 10.40
N ASP A 148 -10.52 -4.53 11.65
CA ASP A 148 -10.66 -3.14 12.04
C ASP A 148 -9.31 -2.41 11.98
N PRO A 149 -9.28 -1.11 11.65
CA PRO A 149 -8.02 -0.34 11.56
C PRO A 149 -7.19 -0.33 12.85
N GLU A 150 -7.80 -0.57 14.01
CA GLU A 150 -7.15 -0.76 15.32
C GLU A 150 -6.35 -2.08 15.39
N ASP A 151 -6.72 -3.04 14.55
CA ASP A 151 -6.17 -4.40 14.50
C ASP A 151 -5.22 -4.57 13.32
N SER A 152 -5.54 -3.93 12.20
CA SER A 152 -4.76 -3.98 10.97
C SER A 152 -4.84 -2.64 10.26
N LEU A 153 -4.01 -1.69 10.70
CA LEU A 153 -4.01 -0.33 10.14
C LEU A 153 -3.71 -0.40 8.62
N PRO A 154 -4.55 0.21 7.77
CA PRO A 154 -4.38 0.16 6.31
C PRO A 154 -3.04 0.73 5.82
N ALA A 155 -2.63 0.26 4.63
CA ALA A 155 -1.57 0.94 3.89
C ALA A 155 -2.06 2.29 3.38
N ALA A 156 -1.14 3.27 3.26
CA ALA A 156 -1.45 4.56 2.65
C ALA A 156 -2.10 4.38 1.28
N GLY A 157 -3.22 5.06 1.03
CA GLY A 157 -3.98 4.96 -0.22
C GLY A 157 -4.74 3.65 -0.46
N GLN A 158 -4.76 2.71 0.49
CA GLN A 158 -5.51 1.46 0.31
C GLN A 158 -7.01 1.75 0.13
N GLY A 159 -7.63 1.14 -0.88
CA GLY A 159 -9.05 1.34 -1.22
C GLY A 159 -9.30 2.47 -2.22
N ALA A 160 -8.37 3.42 -2.38
CA ALA A 160 -8.50 4.51 -3.34
C ALA A 160 -7.88 4.15 -4.71
N LEU A 161 -8.52 4.64 -5.78
CA LEU A 161 -7.97 4.61 -7.12
C LEU A 161 -7.47 6.01 -7.52
N GLY A 162 -6.37 6.05 -8.24
CA GLY A 162 -5.76 7.25 -8.78
C GLY A 162 -5.67 7.20 -10.30
N ILE A 163 -5.85 8.35 -10.95
CA ILE A 163 -5.69 8.48 -12.40
C ILE A 163 -4.48 9.38 -12.68
N GLU A 164 -3.47 8.77 -13.29
CA GLU A 164 -2.26 9.42 -13.77
C GLU A 164 -2.42 9.83 -15.24
N ILE A 165 -1.96 11.03 -15.56
CA ILE A 165 -1.92 11.59 -16.91
C ILE A 165 -0.58 12.28 -17.14
N ARG A 166 -0.29 12.66 -18.38
CA ARG A 166 0.79 13.61 -18.65
C ARG A 166 0.45 14.99 -18.09
N SER A 167 1.43 15.66 -17.48
CA SER A 167 1.24 16.96 -16.83
C SER A 167 0.80 18.08 -17.78
N ASP A 168 1.03 17.93 -19.09
CA ASP A 168 0.65 18.92 -20.11
C ASP A 168 -0.78 18.75 -20.65
N ARG A 169 -1.50 17.71 -20.22
CA ARG A 169 -2.88 17.40 -20.63
C ARG A 169 -3.93 18.06 -19.74
N ALA A 170 -3.90 19.40 -19.69
CA ALA A 170 -4.89 20.18 -18.94
C ALA A 170 -6.33 19.97 -19.43
N ASP A 171 -6.50 19.65 -20.72
CA ASP A 171 -7.76 19.23 -21.33
C ASP A 171 -8.32 17.97 -20.66
N LEU A 172 -7.48 16.96 -20.46
CA LEU A 172 -7.88 15.69 -19.85
C LEU A 172 -8.15 15.87 -18.35
N ALA A 173 -7.35 16.69 -17.66
CA ALA A 173 -7.58 17.01 -16.25
C ALA A 173 -8.98 17.65 -16.04
N ALA A 174 -9.39 18.55 -16.95
CA ALA A 174 -10.73 19.14 -16.90
C ALA A 174 -11.83 18.09 -17.07
N TRP A 175 -11.65 17.13 -17.99
CA TRP A 175 -12.61 16.03 -18.20
C TRP A 175 -12.74 15.09 -17.00
N LEU A 176 -11.64 14.88 -16.26
CA LEU A 176 -11.61 13.97 -15.11
C LEU A 176 -12.13 14.61 -13.81
N THR A 177 -12.36 15.92 -13.78
CA THR A 177 -12.84 16.65 -12.59
C THR A 177 -14.04 16.00 -11.90
N PRO A 178 -15.09 15.50 -12.61
CA PRO A 178 -16.24 14.86 -11.97
C PRO A 178 -15.92 13.57 -11.21
N LEU A 179 -14.78 12.91 -11.50
CA LEU A 179 -14.35 11.69 -10.84
C LEU A 179 -13.51 11.97 -9.58
N HIS A 180 -13.04 13.21 -9.40
CA HIS A 180 -12.21 13.59 -8.27
C HIS A 180 -13.05 13.71 -7.00
N HIS A 181 -12.64 13.01 -5.94
CA HIS A 181 -13.30 13.07 -4.64
C HIS A 181 -12.41 13.80 -3.61
N PRO A 182 -12.68 15.08 -3.30
CA PRO A 182 -11.78 15.93 -2.51
C PRO A 182 -11.47 15.39 -1.12
N HIS A 183 -12.46 14.78 -0.44
CA HIS A 183 -12.26 14.22 0.89
C HIS A 183 -11.31 13.02 0.87
N THR A 184 -11.42 12.15 -0.16
CA THR A 184 -10.47 11.04 -0.32
C THR A 184 -9.09 11.56 -0.71
N ALA A 185 -9.02 12.55 -1.59
CA ALA A 185 -7.75 13.16 -1.99
C ALA A 185 -6.98 13.68 -0.77
N ALA A 186 -7.61 14.53 0.06
CA ALA A 186 -6.99 15.04 1.29
C ALA A 186 -6.52 13.92 2.23
N ALA A 187 -7.37 12.92 2.49
CA ALA A 187 -7.02 11.80 3.36
C ALA A 187 -5.81 11.01 2.83
N VAL A 188 -5.82 10.67 1.54
CA VAL A 188 -4.77 9.87 0.91
C VAL A 188 -3.46 10.66 0.78
N GLU A 189 -3.50 11.97 0.51
CA GLU A 189 -2.30 12.81 0.50
C GLU A 189 -1.63 12.89 1.88
N ALA A 190 -2.42 13.03 2.95
CA ALA A 190 -1.90 12.97 4.32
C ALA A 190 -1.22 11.62 4.63
N GLU A 191 -1.85 10.50 4.23
CA GLU A 191 -1.30 9.15 4.41
C GLU A 191 0.00 8.93 3.61
N ARG A 192 0.01 9.38 2.35
CA ARG A 192 1.16 9.23 1.46
C ARG A 192 2.32 10.11 1.89
N MET A 193 2.06 11.27 2.51
CA MET A 193 3.10 12.10 3.11
C MET A 193 3.86 11.37 4.23
N VAL A 194 3.16 10.64 5.11
CA VAL A 194 3.82 9.77 6.11
C VAL A 194 4.77 8.78 5.44
N SER A 195 4.31 8.17 4.34
CA SER A 195 5.14 7.24 3.56
C SER A 195 6.32 7.92 2.88
N ARG A 196 6.18 9.16 2.42
CA ARG A 196 7.26 9.92 1.79
C ARG A 196 8.41 10.18 2.76
N VAL A 197 8.08 10.77 3.92
CA VAL A 197 9.08 11.17 4.92
C VAL A 197 9.87 9.98 5.45
N LEU A 198 9.22 8.82 5.60
CA LEU A 198 9.83 7.61 6.13
C LEU A 198 10.51 6.73 5.07
N GLY A 199 10.63 7.20 3.82
CA GLY A 199 11.27 6.45 2.74
C GLY A 199 10.51 5.18 2.35
N GLY A 200 9.17 5.25 2.39
CA GLY A 200 8.23 4.13 2.31
C GLY A 200 8.38 3.24 1.09
N SER A 201 9.25 2.24 1.19
CA SER A 201 9.32 1.09 0.30
C SER A 201 8.32 0.02 0.75
N CYS A 202 8.03 -0.96 -0.11
CA CYS A 202 7.26 -2.16 0.29
C CYS A 202 8.00 -3.04 1.32
N GLU A 203 9.23 -2.66 1.68
CA GLU A 203 10.14 -3.43 2.54
C GLU A 203 10.11 -2.93 3.99
N VAL A 204 9.36 -1.85 4.27
CA VAL A 204 9.14 -1.35 5.62
C VAL A 204 7.71 -1.71 6.06
N PRO A 205 7.51 -2.34 7.24
CA PRO A 205 6.20 -2.45 7.87
C PRO A 205 5.67 -1.06 8.27
N LEU A 206 5.09 -0.37 7.29
CA LEU A 206 4.53 0.97 7.42
C LEU A 206 3.03 0.95 7.12
N ALA A 207 2.25 1.61 7.97
CA ALA A 207 0.84 1.86 7.80
C ALA A 207 0.55 3.35 8.03
N ALA A 208 -0.40 3.89 7.27
CA ALA A 208 -0.91 5.24 7.46
C ALA A 208 -2.36 5.28 6.97
N TYR A 209 -3.26 5.72 7.83
CA TYR A 209 -4.69 5.74 7.51
C TYR A 209 -5.36 6.96 8.13
N ALA A 210 -6.08 7.70 7.28
CA ALA A 210 -6.79 8.92 7.64
C ALA A 210 -8.30 8.78 7.43
N THR A 211 -9.06 9.33 8.36
CA THR A 211 -10.53 9.34 8.36
C THR A 211 -11.07 10.72 8.66
N TRP A 212 -12.14 11.10 7.97
CA TRP A 212 -12.91 12.29 8.29
C TRP A 212 -13.90 12.02 9.41
N GLY A 213 -13.93 12.90 10.42
CA GLY A 213 -14.86 12.84 11.54
C GLY A 213 -14.81 14.12 12.37
N ASP A 214 -15.93 14.53 12.95
CA ASP A 214 -16.00 15.71 13.83
C ASP A 214 -15.44 17.01 13.21
N GLY A 215 -15.59 17.18 11.89
CA GLY A 215 -15.08 18.35 11.16
C GLY A 215 -13.56 18.38 10.96
N ALA A 216 -12.86 17.30 11.31
CA ALA A 216 -11.41 17.17 11.19
C ALA A 216 -11.01 15.92 10.39
N LEU A 217 -9.79 15.97 9.86
CA LEU A 217 -9.09 14.80 9.35
C LEU A 217 -8.28 14.20 10.50
N HIS A 218 -8.49 12.93 10.79
CA HIS A 218 -7.77 12.17 11.81
C HIS A 218 -6.81 11.23 11.11
N LEU A 219 -5.52 11.34 11.38
CA LEU A 219 -4.48 10.51 10.76
C LEU A 219 -3.78 9.67 11.83
N ARG A 220 -3.65 8.37 11.56
CA ARG A 220 -2.82 7.45 12.33
C ARG A 220 -1.69 6.91 11.46
N GLY A 221 -0.49 6.78 12.03
CA GLY A 221 0.68 6.18 11.39
C GLY A 221 1.35 5.16 12.31
N ILE A 222 1.81 4.05 11.73
CA ILE A 222 2.54 3.00 12.45
C ILE A 222 3.77 2.57 11.63
N VAL A 223 4.90 2.43 12.31
CA VAL A 223 6.12 1.78 11.79
C VAL A 223 6.50 0.65 12.74
N ALA A 224 6.77 -0.54 12.21
CA ALA A 224 7.19 -1.68 13.01
C ALA A 224 8.39 -2.42 12.43
N THR A 225 9.06 -3.22 13.24
CA THR A 225 9.94 -4.28 12.75
C THR A 225 9.09 -5.44 12.18
N PRO A 226 9.59 -6.22 11.20
CA PRO A 226 8.81 -7.29 10.57
C PRO A 226 8.31 -8.37 11.53
N ASP A 227 9.07 -8.61 12.61
CA ASP A 227 8.71 -9.54 13.68
C ASP A 227 7.61 -9.00 14.62
N GLY A 228 7.24 -7.73 14.50
CA GLY A 228 6.25 -7.06 15.34
C GLY A 228 6.74 -6.72 16.75
N GLN A 229 8.03 -6.88 17.06
CA GLN A 229 8.56 -6.67 18.43
C GLN A 229 8.76 -5.20 18.79
N ARG A 230 9.19 -4.37 17.82
CA ARG A 230 9.30 -2.92 17.99
C ARG A 230 8.26 -2.25 17.13
N VAL A 231 7.40 -1.46 17.76
CA VAL A 231 6.27 -0.77 17.12
C VAL A 231 6.29 0.68 17.59
N LEU A 232 6.25 1.60 16.63
CA LEU A 232 6.14 3.03 16.84
C LEU A 232 4.82 3.48 16.25
N SER A 233 4.09 4.30 16.99
CA SER A 233 2.78 4.81 16.56
C SER A 233 2.69 6.30 16.82
N ALA A 234 2.03 7.01 15.91
CA ALA A 234 1.69 8.40 16.06
C ALA A 234 0.28 8.66 15.52
N GLN A 235 -0.37 9.66 16.07
CA GLN A 235 -1.67 10.12 15.59
C GLN A 235 -1.78 11.63 15.79
N ALA A 236 -2.50 12.28 14.88
CA ALA A 236 -2.84 13.68 14.97
C ALA A 236 -4.20 13.92 14.29
N SER A 237 -4.83 15.05 14.62
CA SER A 237 -6.06 15.47 13.96
C SER A 237 -6.07 16.98 13.76
N ALA A 238 -6.57 17.42 12.60
CA ALA A 238 -6.69 18.84 12.29
C ALA A 238 -7.83 19.09 11.29
N PRO A 239 -8.45 20.28 11.32
CA PRO A 239 -9.21 20.77 10.17
C PRO A 239 -8.31 20.81 8.93
N ALA A 240 -8.73 20.14 7.85
CA ALA A 240 -7.94 20.02 6.62
C ALA A 240 -8.76 20.42 5.37
N PRO A 241 -9.30 21.65 5.30
CA PRO A 241 -10.15 22.08 4.18
C PRO A 241 -9.42 22.10 2.83
N THR A 242 -8.09 22.00 2.82
CA THR A 242 -7.25 21.98 1.62
C THR A 242 -6.24 20.84 1.68
N VAL A 243 -5.69 20.47 0.53
CA VAL A 243 -4.65 19.42 0.42
C VAL A 243 -3.38 19.83 1.19
N GLU A 244 -2.99 21.10 1.18
CA GLU A 244 -1.81 21.59 1.89
C GLU A 244 -1.93 21.35 3.41
N ARG A 245 -3.14 21.55 3.97
CA ARG A 245 -3.40 21.26 5.39
C ARG A 245 -3.35 19.76 5.68
N ALA A 246 -3.81 18.93 4.75
CA ALA A 246 -3.72 17.48 4.88
C ALA A 246 -2.26 16.98 4.81
N LEU A 247 -1.45 17.54 3.91
CA LEU A 247 -0.02 17.27 3.84
C LEU A 247 0.71 17.67 5.13
N ALA A 248 0.41 18.85 5.68
CA ALA A 248 0.97 19.30 6.96
C ALA A 248 0.65 18.34 8.12
N LEU A 249 -0.57 17.81 8.16
CA LEU A 249 -0.96 16.77 9.14
C LEU A 249 -0.14 15.49 8.93
N GLY A 250 0.09 15.09 7.68
CA GLY A 250 0.97 13.97 7.33
C GLY A 250 2.41 14.17 7.80
N GLU A 251 2.97 15.36 7.62
CA GLU A 251 4.31 15.74 8.09
C GLU A 251 4.41 15.68 9.62
N GLU A 252 3.40 16.16 10.34
CA GLU A 252 3.35 16.11 11.81
C GLU A 252 3.43 14.67 12.32
N VAL A 253 2.57 13.78 11.81
CA VAL A 253 2.56 12.36 12.20
C VAL A 253 3.89 11.69 11.84
N ALA A 254 4.43 11.99 10.66
CA ALA A 254 5.72 11.45 10.23
C ALA A 254 6.87 11.90 11.13
N HIS A 255 6.95 13.18 11.48
CA HIS A 255 7.98 13.72 12.36
C HIS A 255 7.88 13.14 13.77
N SER A 256 6.67 12.92 14.29
CA SER A 256 6.48 12.21 15.56
C SER A 256 7.06 10.79 15.50
N LEU A 257 6.83 10.04 14.42
CA LEU A 257 7.44 8.72 14.22
C LEU A 257 8.97 8.79 14.10
N VAL A 258 9.50 9.79 13.39
CA VAL A 258 10.96 10.01 13.27
C VAL A 258 11.58 10.27 14.65
N GLN A 259 10.96 11.10 15.48
CA GLN A 259 11.43 11.38 16.86
C GLN A 259 11.43 10.14 17.75
N GLN A 260 10.54 9.18 17.49
CA GLN A 260 10.50 7.87 18.16
C GLN A 260 11.55 6.87 17.61
N GLY A 261 12.35 7.26 16.61
CA GLY A 261 13.39 6.42 16.01
C GLY A 261 12.91 5.56 14.84
N ALA A 262 11.86 5.95 14.11
CA ALA A 262 11.39 5.21 12.95
C ALA A 262 12.45 5.03 11.86
N LEU A 263 13.33 6.02 11.67
CA LEU A 263 14.42 5.95 10.70
C LEU A 263 15.44 4.85 11.02
N ASP A 264 15.54 4.39 12.27
CA ASP A 264 16.43 3.29 12.63
C ASP A 264 15.87 1.96 12.12
N ILE A 265 14.54 1.77 12.23
CA ILE A 265 13.83 0.60 11.69
C ILE A 265 13.99 0.58 10.17
N VAL A 266 13.73 1.72 9.51
CA VAL A 266 13.83 1.85 8.04
C VAL A 266 15.26 1.54 7.56
N ARG A 267 16.28 2.11 8.21
CA ARG A 267 17.68 1.89 7.85
C ARG A 267 18.11 0.43 8.03
N ALA A 268 17.73 -0.21 9.12
CA ALA A 268 18.05 -1.61 9.38
C ALA A 268 17.48 -2.57 8.31
N LEU A 269 16.28 -2.27 7.78
CA LEU A 269 15.66 -3.08 6.72
C LEU A 269 16.24 -2.78 5.34
N SER A 270 16.66 -1.55 5.10
CA SER A 270 17.31 -1.15 3.84
C SER A 270 18.70 -1.79 3.69
N THR A 271 19.48 -1.88 4.77
CA THR A 271 20.80 -2.54 4.76
C THR A 271 20.70 -4.05 4.62
N ALA A 272 19.67 -4.67 5.21
CA ALA A 272 19.38 -6.10 5.05
C ALA A 272 19.02 -6.48 3.60
N SER A 273 18.55 -5.51 2.80
CA SER A 273 18.12 -5.71 1.41
C SER A 273 19.28 -5.63 0.39
N GLY A 274 20.48 -5.19 0.82
CA GLY A 274 21.70 -5.04 0.00
C GLY A 274 21.64 -3.88 -1.01
N PRO A 275 22.76 -3.22 -1.34
CA PRO A 275 22.75 -2.18 -2.35
C PRO A 275 22.41 -2.77 -3.73
N ALA A 276 21.46 -2.15 -4.44
CA ALA A 276 21.24 -2.44 -5.85
C ALA A 276 22.55 -2.16 -6.61
N ALA A 277 23.11 -3.20 -7.24
CA ALA A 277 24.34 -3.06 -8.01
C ALA A 277 24.17 -1.96 -9.08
N ALA A 278 25.06 -0.98 -9.07
CA ALA A 278 25.13 0.03 -10.11
C ALA A 278 25.31 -0.66 -11.48
N PRO A 279 24.65 -0.20 -12.56
CA PRO A 279 24.93 -0.72 -13.89
C PRO A 279 26.39 -0.42 -14.22
N GLY A 280 27.17 -1.49 -14.39
CA GLY A 280 28.59 -1.42 -14.71
C GLY A 280 28.81 -0.59 -15.98
N ALA A 281 29.75 0.35 -15.89
CA ALA A 281 30.33 1.01 -17.04
C ALA A 281 30.89 -0.06 -17.98
N ALA A 282 30.32 -0.15 -19.19
CA ALA A 282 30.92 -0.92 -20.26
C ALA A 282 32.28 -0.31 -20.58
N ALA A 283 33.34 -1.07 -20.36
CA ALA A 283 34.66 -0.78 -20.86
C ALA A 283 34.60 -0.80 -22.40
N SER A 284 35.08 0.29 -22.97
CA SER A 284 35.44 0.44 -24.38
C SER A 284 36.54 -0.54 -24.77
N GLU A 285 36.27 -1.39 -25.77
CA GLU A 285 37.18 -1.80 -26.84
C GLU A 285 36.38 -2.00 -28.13
#